data_AF-A0A1L5KRE6-F1
#
_entry.id   AF-A0A1L5KRE6-F1
#
_cell.length_a   1.000
_cell.length_b   1.000
_cell.length_c   1.000
_cell.angle_alpha   90.00
_cell.angle_beta   90.00
_cell.angle_gamma   90.00
#
_symmetry.space_group_name_H-M   'P 1'
#
loop_
_entity.id
_entity.type
_entity.pdbx_description
1 polymer ?
#
loop_
_entity_poly.entity_id
_entity_poly.type
_entity_poly.pdbx_seq_one_letter_code
_entity_poly.pdbx_strand_id
1 'polypeptide(L)'
;MRGVVSLNEITLNDLRSWMATESHNHARSSMARKTVAVRGFFAWGYEHGVVGVNPAATLMTPSIPNTLPTVLTESQAEQLLDCAEHSEALQRKNRD
;
A
#
# COMPACT_ATOMS: atom_id res chain seq x y z
N MET A 1 -6.46 -13.96 15.74
CA MET A 1 -7.51 -12.93 15.85
C MET A 1 -8.75 -13.56 16.45
N ARG A 2 -9.48 -12.85 17.31
CA ARG A 2 -10.79 -13.31 17.81
C ARG A 2 -11.87 -13.04 16.77
N GLY A 3 -12.91 -13.86 16.72
CA GLY A 3 -14.10 -13.57 15.92
C GLY A 3 -14.82 -12.35 16.50
N VAL A 4 -15.20 -11.42 15.64
CA VAL A 4 -15.94 -10.21 15.99
C VAL A 4 -17.18 -10.17 15.11
N VAL A 5 -18.36 -9.99 15.72
CA VAL A 5 -19.65 -10.03 15.00
C VAL A 5 -20.25 -8.64 14.78
N SER A 6 -19.69 -7.61 15.42
CA SER A 6 -20.14 -6.22 15.31
C SER A 6 -18.95 -5.26 15.18
N LEU A 7 -19.10 -4.23 14.35
CA LEU A 7 -18.07 -3.18 14.21
C LEU A 7 -17.80 -2.43 15.53
N ASN A 8 -18.81 -2.35 16.41
CA ASN A 8 -18.68 -1.69 17.72
C ASN A 8 -17.82 -2.45 18.72
N GLU A 9 -17.54 -3.73 18.46
CA GLU A 9 -16.65 -4.53 19.31
C GLU A 9 -15.18 -4.38 18.92
N ILE A 10 -14.87 -3.74 17.79
CA ILE A 10 -13.49 -3.58 17.32
C ILE A 10 -12.81 -2.52 18.18
N THR A 11 -11.71 -2.92 18.82
CA THR A 11 -10.88 -2.03 19.64
C THR A 11 -9.62 -1.61 18.91
N LEU A 12 -8.97 -0.56 19.41
CA LEU A 12 -7.63 -0.17 18.96
C LEU A 12 -6.62 -1.33 19.10
N ASN A 13 -6.77 -2.18 20.12
CA ASN A 13 -5.89 -3.32 20.32
C ASN A 13 -6.09 -4.38 19.23
N ASP A 14 -7.33 -4.66 18.82
CA ASP A 14 -7.61 -5.56 17.70
C ASP A 14 -6.94 -5.06 16.41
N LEU A 15 -7.01 -3.75 16.14
CA LEU A 15 -6.36 -3.12 14.98
C LEU A 15 -4.84 -3.21 15.05
N ARG A 16 -4.24 -3.00 16.22
CA ARG A 16 -2.79 -3.14 16.43
C ARG A 16 -2.32 -4.59 16.30
N SER A 17 -3.06 -5.54 16.85
CA SER A 17 -2.77 -6.97 16.69
C SER A 17 -2.84 -7.40 15.23
N TRP A 18 -3.86 -6.95 14.50
CA TRP A 18 -3.94 -7.16 13.05
C TRP A 18 -2.73 -6.57 12.33
N MET A 19 -2.37 -5.31 12.60
CA MET A 19 -1.18 -4.69 11.98
C MET A 19 0.10 -5.48 12.26
N ALA A 20 0.29 -5.99 13.48
CA ALA A 20 1.44 -6.80 13.83
C ALA A 20 1.49 -8.08 12.98
N THR A 21 0.39 -8.82 12.89
CA THR A 21 0.28 -10.03 12.06
C THR A 21 0.50 -9.74 10.58
N GLU A 22 -0.15 -8.70 10.06
CA GLU A 22 -0.14 -8.36 8.63
C GLU A 22 1.23 -7.85 8.17
N SER A 23 1.97 -7.18 9.06
CA SER A 23 3.30 -6.61 8.74
C SER A 23 4.36 -7.66 8.37
N HIS A 24 4.16 -8.93 8.74
CA HIS A 24 5.09 -10.02 8.39
C HIS A 24 5.07 -10.37 6.90
N ASN A 25 3.95 -10.13 6.21
CA ASN A 25 3.74 -10.59 4.82
C ASN A 25 3.58 -9.44 3.82
N HIS A 26 3.69 -8.20 4.27
CA HIS A 26 3.42 -7.02 3.44
C HIS A 26 4.54 -5.99 3.54
N ALA A 27 4.89 -5.42 2.38
CA ALA A 27 5.76 -4.26 2.32
C ALA A 27 5.21 -3.10 3.16
N ARG A 28 6.12 -2.29 3.73
CA ARG A 28 5.76 -1.11 4.55
C ARG A 28 4.77 -0.17 3.86
N SER A 29 4.93 0.03 2.54
CA SER A 29 4.02 0.85 1.74
C SER A 29 2.61 0.25 1.62
N SER A 30 2.50 -1.06 1.51
CA SER A 30 1.22 -1.76 1.52
C SER A 30 0.56 -1.68 2.90
N MET A 31 1.32 -1.85 3.98
CA MET A 31 0.76 -1.69 5.33
C MET A 31 0.26 -0.27 5.60
N ALA A 32 1.02 0.75 5.21
CA ALA A 32 0.58 2.13 5.33
C ALA A 32 -0.74 2.41 4.59
N ARG A 33 -0.88 1.94 3.34
CA ARG A 33 -2.13 2.05 2.58
C ARG A 33 -3.30 1.36 3.28
N LYS A 34 -3.08 0.13 3.78
CA LYS A 34 -4.11 -0.62 4.53
C LYS A 34 -4.52 0.14 5.81
N THR A 35 -3.58 0.67 6.57
CA THR A 35 -3.86 1.47 7.78
C THR A 35 -4.67 2.73 7.46
N VAL A 36 -4.34 3.45 6.38
CA VAL A 36 -5.10 4.63 5.95
C VAL A 36 -6.54 4.26 5.58
N ALA A 37 -6.74 3.16 4.85
CA ALA A 37 -8.08 2.68 4.50
C ALA A 37 -8.92 2.36 5.74
N VAL A 38 -8.34 1.68 6.74
CA VAL A 38 -9.01 1.40 8.02
C VAL A 38 -9.39 2.68 8.76
N ARG A 39 -8.48 3.67 8.81
CA ARG A 39 -8.77 4.98 9.42
C ARG A 39 -9.93 5.69 8.74
N GLY A 40 -9.94 5.70 7.40
CA GLY A 40 -11.02 6.30 6.61
C GLY A 40 -12.36 5.60 6.85
N PHE A 41 -12.37 4.27 6.87
CA PHE A 41 -13.57 3.47 7.12
C PHE A 41 -14.21 3.76 8.48
N PHE A 42 -13.42 3.75 9.58
CA PHE A 42 -13.95 4.02 10.91
C PHE A 42 -14.24 5.51 11.16
N ALA A 43 -13.55 6.43 10.49
CA ALA A 43 -13.91 7.85 10.51
C ALA A 43 -15.30 8.05 9.88
N TRP A 44 -15.51 7.55 8.65
CA TRP A 44 -16.80 7.58 7.99
C TRP A 44 -17.89 6.91 8.83
N GLY A 45 -17.62 5.71 9.36
CA GLY A 45 -18.60 4.96 10.15
C GLY A 45 -18.99 5.68 11.43
N TYR A 46 -18.07 6.42 12.05
CA TYR A 46 -18.37 7.25 13.21
C TYR A 46 -19.20 8.48 12.83
N GLU A 47 -18.84 9.19 11.76
CA GLU A 47 -19.57 10.35 11.24
C GLU A 47 -21.03 10.02 10.86
N HIS A 48 -21.29 8.79 10.42
CA HIS A 48 -22.61 8.33 9.99
C HIS A 48 -23.35 7.49 11.04
N GLY A 49 -22.83 7.40 12.27
CA GLY A 49 -23.46 6.68 13.38
C GLY A 49 -23.49 5.15 13.24
N VAL A 50 -22.72 4.57 12.31
CA VAL A 50 -22.56 3.11 12.14
C VAL A 50 -21.79 2.52 13.31
N VAL A 51 -20.81 3.26 13.84
CA VAL A 51 -20.08 2.93 15.07
C VAL A 51 -20.23 4.05 16.09
N GLY A 52 -20.38 3.70 17.37
CA GLY A 52 -20.52 4.68 18.45
C GLY A 52 -19.20 5.36 18.83
N VAL A 53 -18.05 4.76 18.47
CA VAL A 53 -16.71 5.28 18.72
C VAL A 53 -15.82 4.94 17.53
N ASN A 54 -14.86 5.81 17.21
CA ASN A 54 -13.83 5.52 16.21
C ASN A 54 -12.59 4.85 16.86
N PRO A 55 -12.42 3.52 16.77
CA PRO A 55 -11.25 2.83 17.33
C PRO A 55 -9.95 3.11 16.56
N ALA A 56 -10.03 3.62 15.32
CA ALA A 56 -8.88 3.89 14.47
C ALA A 56 -8.35 5.33 14.61
N ALA A 57 -8.98 6.18 15.42
CA ALA A 57 -8.62 7.60 15.55
C ALA A 57 -7.15 7.83 15.93
N THR A 58 -6.59 6.97 16.77
CA THR A 58 -5.19 7.04 17.24
C THR A 58 -4.29 5.97 16.63
N LEU A 59 -4.74 5.31 15.56
CA LEU A 59 -3.97 4.27 14.88
C LEU A 59 -2.80 4.89 14.11
N MET A 60 -1.58 4.50 14.49
CA MET A 60 -0.36 5.00 13.87
C MET A 60 -0.13 4.36 12.50
N THR A 61 0.24 5.18 11.51
CA THR A 61 0.59 4.70 10.16
C THR A 61 2.09 4.42 10.09
N PRO A 62 2.52 3.25 9.56
CA PRO A 62 3.95 2.98 9.35
C PRO A 62 4.60 4.09 8.51
N SER A 63 5.72 4.62 8.98
CA SER A 63 6.51 5.59 8.22
C SER A 63 7.09 4.93 6.97
N ILE A 64 6.77 5.47 5.79
CA ILE A 64 7.38 5.07 4.54
C ILE A 64 8.53 6.05 4.28
N PRO A 65 9.77 5.57 4.08
CA PRO A 65 10.85 6.43 3.61
C PRO A 65 10.45 7.05 2.27
N ASN A 66 10.45 8.38 2.20
CA ASN A 66 10.32 9.09 0.92
C ASN A 66 11.67 9.03 0.21
N THR A 67 11.86 8.00 -0.60
CA THR A 67 12.96 7.97 -1.56
C THR A 67 12.51 8.71 -2.81
N LEU A 68 13.27 9.74 -3.20
CA LEU A 68 13.10 10.33 -4.52
C LEU A 68 13.21 9.22 -5.58
N PRO A 69 12.35 9.19 -6.61
CA PRO A 69 12.53 8.29 -7.72
C PRO A 69 13.95 8.47 -8.27
N THR A 70 14.67 7.38 -8.49
CA THR A 70 15.96 7.44 -9.18
C THR A 70 15.70 7.97 -10.59
N VAL A 71 16.17 9.18 -10.87
CA VAL A 71 16.18 9.69 -12.24
C VAL A 71 17.19 8.89 -13.05
N LEU A 72 16.80 8.49 -14.26
CA LEU A 72 17.73 7.84 -15.19
C LEU A 72 18.86 8.85 -15.51
N THR A 73 20.10 8.37 -15.49
CA THR A 73 21.20 9.14 -16.10
C THR A 73 21.03 9.15 -17.62
N GLU A 74 21.64 10.11 -18.30
CA GLU A 74 21.66 10.19 -19.77
C GLU A 74 22.08 8.85 -20.41
N SER A 75 23.16 8.25 -19.90
CA SER A 75 23.62 6.92 -20.36
C SER A 75 22.61 5.80 -20.13
N GLN A 76 21.85 5.81 -19.03
CA GLN A 76 20.80 4.82 -18.81
C GLN A 76 19.62 5.01 -19.75
N ALA A 77 19.31 6.26 -20.12
CA ALA A 77 18.27 6.56 -21.11
C ALA A 77 18.70 6.12 -22.52
N GLU A 78 19.95 6.39 -22.91
CA GLU A 78 20.54 5.92 -24.17
C GLU A 78 20.49 4.40 -24.27
N GLN A 79 20.94 3.68 -23.25
CA GLN A 79 20.88 2.22 -23.21
C GLN A 79 19.45 1.68 -23.37
N LEU A 80 18.46 2.40 -22.84
CA LEU A 80 17.05 2.00 -22.91
C LEU A 80 16.50 2.15 -24.34
N LEU A 81 16.86 3.25 -25.01
CA LEU A 81 16.52 3.51 -26.41
C LEU A 81 17.21 2.50 -27.33
N ASP A 82 18.51 2.26 -27.13
CA ASP A 82 19.27 1.26 -27.89
C ASP A 82 18.63 -0.14 -27.74
N CYS A 83 18.27 -0.54 -26.52
CA CYS A 83 17.59 -1.82 -26.29
C CYS A 83 16.25 -1.91 -27.02
N ALA A 84 15.49 -0.81 -27.06
CA ALA A 84 14.20 -0.78 -27.74
C ALA A 84 14.37 -0.96 -29.26
N GLU A 85 15.31 -0.24 -29.89
CA GLU A 85 15.59 -0.36 -31.32
C GLU A 85 16.05 -1.77 -31.71
N HIS A 86 16.93 -2.38 -30.91
CA HIS A 86 17.39 -3.76 -31.14
C HIS A 86 16.24 -4.77 -31.02
N SER A 87 15.32 -4.56 -30.09
CA SER A 87 14.15 -5.42 -29.92
C SER A 87 13.19 -5.34 -31.11
N GLU A 88 12.98 -4.15 -31.67
CA GLU A 88 12.16 -3.95 -32.87
C GLU A 88 12.81 -4.57 -34.11
N ALA A 89 14.13 -4.41 -34.26
CA ALA A 89 14.88 -5.00 -35.36
C ALA A 89 14.81 -6.54 -35.33
N LEU A 90 14.91 -7.15 -34.16
CA LEU A 90 14.74 -8.60 -33.97
C LEU A 90 13.31 -9.06 -34.28
N GLN A 91 12.29 -8.31 -33.84
CA GLN A 91 10.88 -8.63 -34.14
C GLN A 91 10.57 -8.53 -35.62
N ARG A 92 11.13 -7.54 -36.34
CA ARG A 92 10.99 -7.40 -37.79
C ARG A 92 11.57 -8.61 -38.51
N LYS A 93 12.78 -9.03 -38.13
CA LYS A 93 13.52 -10.15 -38.73
C LYS A 93 12.87 -11.52 -38.52
N ASN A 94 12.10 -11.69 -37.45
CA ASN A 94 11.37 -12.93 -37.16
C ASN A 94 10.01 -13.02 -37.90
N ARG A 95 9.57 -11.94 -38.55
CA ARG A 95 8.30 -11.86 -39.28
C ARG A 95 8.46 -12.06 -40.80
N ASP A 96 9.68 -11.89 -41.29
CA ASP A 96 10.08 -12.14 -42.68
C ASP A 96 10.63 -13.57 -42.84
#